data_AF-A0A645H837-F1
#
_entry.id   AF-A0A645H837-F1
#
_cell.length_a   1.000
_cell.length_b   1.000
_cell.length_c   1.000
_cell.angle_alpha   90.00
_cell.angle_beta   90.00
_cell.angle_gamma   90.00
#
_symmetry.space_group_name_H-M   'P 1'
#
loop_
_entity.id
_entity.type
_entity.pdbx_description
1 polymer ?
#
loop_
_entity_poly.entity_id
_entity_poly.type
_entity_poly.pdbx_seq_one_letter_code
_entity_poly.pdbx_strand_id
1 'polypeptide(L)'
;MPYPAVTPTSDLVFFDQTISFSLDQAFYAGIAFLLILMAGWLITRFVGIFVHSLTYLPVLKQVDWLAGGLLSVVVTFVMIFLLLSLLSFVPSDFIQNQFRSSGLARYIVENTPILTNKIYDLWITRVIG
;
A
#
# COMPACT_ATOMS: atom_id res chain seq x y z
N MET A 1 15.62 -1.29 9.66
CA MET A 1 15.29 -1.04 11.09
C MET A 1 14.50 -2.25 11.59
N PRO A 2 14.73 -2.77 12.80
CA PRO A 2 14.02 -3.95 13.31
C PRO A 2 12.54 -3.65 13.59
N TYR A 3 11.66 -4.63 13.34
CA TYR A 3 10.23 -4.51 13.66
C TYR A 3 10.03 -4.42 15.19
N PRO A 4 9.24 -3.45 15.71
CA PRO A 4 8.95 -3.39 17.14
C PRO A 4 8.13 -4.61 17.56
N ALA A 5 8.62 -5.38 18.53
CA ALA A 5 7.91 -6.56 19.01
C ALA A 5 6.54 -6.16 19.58
N VAL A 6 5.49 -6.89 19.21
CA VAL A 6 4.14 -6.69 19.75
C VAL A 6 4.14 -7.17 21.20
N THR A 7 3.81 -6.28 22.14
CA THR A 7 3.68 -6.64 23.56
C THR A 7 2.21 -6.83 23.94
N PRO A 8 1.88 -7.61 24.99
CA PRO A 8 0.48 -7.82 25.42
C PRO A 8 -0.30 -6.55 25.80
N THR A 9 0.40 -5.42 25.98
CA THR A 9 -0.18 -4.10 26.26
C THR A 9 -0.36 -3.22 25.02
N SER A 10 0.05 -3.70 23.83
CA SER A 10 -0.05 -2.96 22.57
C SER A 10 -1.45 -3.11 21.97
N ASP A 11 -2.22 -2.02 21.93
CA ASP A 11 -3.59 -2.00 21.40
C ASP A 11 -3.59 -1.63 19.89
N LEU A 12 -3.67 -2.65 19.04
CA LEU A 12 -3.73 -2.50 17.59
C LEU A 12 -5.19 -2.31 17.15
N VAL A 13 -5.46 -1.25 16.39
CA VAL A 13 -6.83 -0.89 15.98
C VAL A 13 -7.50 -1.98 15.11
N PHE A 14 -6.71 -2.84 14.44
CA PHE A 14 -7.19 -3.77 13.43
C PHE A 14 -6.77 -5.25 13.64
N PHE A 15 -5.94 -5.57 14.65
CA PHE A 15 -5.38 -6.93 14.81
C PHE A 15 -5.52 -7.44 16.24
N ASP A 16 -5.86 -8.72 16.36
CA ASP A 16 -6.01 -9.43 17.64
C ASP A 16 -4.69 -10.08 18.10
N GLN A 17 -4.54 -10.37 19.39
CA GLN A 17 -3.28 -10.75 20.03
C GLN A 17 -2.66 -12.03 19.44
N THR A 18 -3.46 -12.94 18.88
CA THR A 18 -3.01 -14.22 18.28
C THR A 18 -2.32 -14.07 16.93
N ILE A 19 -2.63 -13.03 16.14
CA ILE A 19 -2.01 -12.79 14.82
C ILE A 19 -0.70 -11.98 14.96
N SER A 20 -0.51 -11.34 16.12
CA SER A 20 0.63 -10.48 16.45
C SER A 20 2.01 -11.09 16.22
N PHE A 21 2.16 -12.40 16.45
CA PHE A 21 3.44 -13.11 16.29
C PHE A 21 3.87 -13.31 14.83
N SER A 22 2.94 -13.14 13.89
CA SER A 22 3.19 -13.24 12.45
C SER A 22 3.13 -11.87 11.74
N LEU A 23 2.85 -10.79 12.48
CA LEU A 23 2.83 -9.44 11.95
C LEU A 23 4.21 -8.95 11.53
N ASP A 24 5.28 -9.46 12.14
CA ASP A 24 6.65 -9.18 11.74
C ASP A 24 6.91 -9.68 10.31
N GLN A 25 6.53 -10.93 10.02
CA GLN A 25 6.69 -11.53 8.71
C GLN A 25 5.82 -10.83 7.66
N ALA A 26 4.56 -10.53 8.00
CA ALA A 26 3.65 -9.78 7.14
C ALA A 26 4.12 -8.34 6.88
N PHE A 27 4.72 -7.70 7.89
CA PHE A 27 5.32 -6.38 7.76
C PHE A 27 6.52 -6.40 6.82
N TYR A 28 7.45 -7.36 6.97
CA TYR A 28 8.58 -7.50 6.06
C TYR A 28 8.14 -7.83 4.62
N ALA A 29 7.12 -8.67 4.45
CA ALA A 29 6.52 -8.94 3.14
C ALA A 29 5.90 -7.68 2.51
N GLY A 30 5.18 -6.88 3.30
CA GLY A 30 4.63 -5.60 2.87
C GLY A 30 5.70 -4.59 2.47
N ILE A 31 6.79 -4.48 3.24
CA ILE A 31 7.96 -3.65 2.89
C ILE A 31 8.59 -4.14 1.59
N ALA A 32 8.84 -5.44 1.44
CA ALA A 32 9.43 -6.01 0.23
C ALA A 32 8.54 -5.75 -1.00
N PHE A 33 7.23 -5.93 -0.86
CA PHE A 33 6.25 -5.63 -1.90
C PHE A 33 6.31 -4.16 -2.32
N LEU A 34 6.36 -3.22 -1.37
CA LEU A 34 6.49 -1.80 -1.66
C LEU A 34 7.80 -1.45 -2.37
N LEU A 35 8.91 -2.08 -1.99
CA LEU A 35 10.19 -1.89 -2.67
C LEU A 35 10.15 -2.37 -4.12
N ILE A 36 9.57 -3.55 -4.37
CA ILE A 36 9.38 -4.09 -5.72
C ILE A 36 8.48 -3.18 -6.55
N LEU A 37 7.37 -2.71 -5.97
CA LEU A 37 6.44 -1.81 -6.63
C LEU A 37 7.12 -0.48 -6.98
N MET A 38 7.89 0.09 -6.05
CA MET A 38 8.66 1.31 -6.27
C MET A 38 9.70 1.13 -7.39
N ALA A 39 10.38 -0.02 -7.44
CA ALA A 39 11.30 -0.35 -8.53
C ALA A 39 10.57 -0.46 -9.88
N GLY A 40 9.43 -1.17 -9.93
CA GLY A 40 8.59 -1.28 -11.12
C GLY A 40 8.07 0.09 -11.60
N TRP A 41 7.67 0.96 -10.67
CA TRP A 41 7.27 2.32 -10.96
C TRP A 41 8.43 3.15 -11.55
N LEU A 42 9.63 3.03 -10.98
CA LEU A 42 10.82 3.72 -11.47
C LEU A 42 11.18 3.26 -12.90
N ILE A 43 11.12 1.95 -13.17
CA ILE A 43 11.34 1.40 -14.51
C ILE A 43 10.28 1.92 -15.48
N THR A 44 9.01 1.89 -15.09
CA THR A 44 7.89 2.40 -15.93
C THR A 44 8.09 3.88 -16.26
N ARG A 45 8.50 4.68 -15.27
CA ARG A 45 8.80 6.11 -15.45
C ARG A 45 10.00 6.31 -16.38
N PHE A 46 11.06 5.53 -16.19
CA PHE A 46 12.25 5.57 -17.03
C PHE A 46 11.93 5.25 -18.49
N VAL A 47 11.22 4.15 -18.76
CA VAL A 47 10.76 3.78 -20.10
C VAL A 47 9.84 4.85 -20.70
N GLY A 48 8.93 5.40 -19.89
CA GLY A 48 8.02 6.47 -20.33
C GLY A 48 8.73 7.72 -20.84
N ILE A 49 9.91 8.06 -20.30
CA ILE A 49 10.73 9.19 -20.80
C ILE A 49 11.20 8.94 -22.24
N PHE A 50 11.65 7.72 -22.56
CA PHE A 50 12.08 7.37 -23.92
C PHE A 50 10.90 7.30 -24.89
N VAL A 51 9.75 6.79 -24.44
CA VAL A 51 8.52 6.76 -25.26
C VAL A 51 8.05 8.18 -25.58
N HIS A 52 8.14 9.13 -24.64
CA HIS A 52 7.82 10.54 -24.89
C HIS A 52 8.71 11.15 -25.99
N SER A 53 9.98 10.72 -26.09
CA SER A 53 10.89 11.16 -27.14
C SER A 53 10.59 10.55 -28.52
N LEU A 54 9.88 9.42 -28.61
CA LEU A 54 9.57 8.72 -29.87
C LEU A 54 8.18 9.05 -30.44
N THR A 55 7.26 9.59 -29.64
CA THR A 55 5.84 9.62 -30.01
C THR A 55 5.39 11.01 -30.52
N TYR A 56 5.61 11.29 -31.81
CA TYR A 56 4.93 12.36 -32.57
C TYR A 56 3.54 11.91 -33.07
N LEU A 57 2.73 11.24 -32.25
CA LEU A 57 1.39 10.77 -32.67
C LEU A 57 0.29 11.67 -32.08
N PRO A 58 -0.30 12.59 -32.88
CA PRO A 58 -1.32 13.55 -32.43
C PRO A 58 -2.66 12.92 -32.00
N VAL A 59 -2.85 11.62 -32.21
CA VAL A 59 -4.11 10.90 -31.90
C VAL A 59 -4.28 10.64 -30.39
N LEU A 60 -3.19 10.58 -29.64
CA LEU A 60 -3.19 10.36 -28.19
C LEU A 60 -3.64 11.63 -27.41
N LYS A 61 -3.40 12.82 -27.95
CA LYS A 61 -3.51 14.11 -27.22
C LYS A 61 -4.86 14.49 -26.60
N GLN A 62 -6.00 13.97 -27.05
CA GLN A 62 -7.33 14.41 -26.58
C GLN A 62 -8.03 13.43 -25.64
N VAL A 63 -7.79 12.11 -25.79
CA VAL A 63 -8.37 11.07 -24.93
C VAL A 63 -7.41 10.71 -23.78
N ASP A 64 -6.11 10.97 -23.93
CA ASP A 64 -5.08 10.58 -22.96
C ASP A 64 -5.07 11.36 -21.65
N TRP A 65 -5.50 12.61 -21.63
CA TRP A 65 -5.36 13.40 -20.41
C TRP A 65 -6.40 12.97 -19.35
N LEU A 66 -7.61 12.60 -19.78
CA LEU A 66 -8.63 12.04 -18.90
C LEU A 66 -8.30 10.61 -18.50
N ALA A 67 -7.91 9.76 -19.45
CA ALA A 67 -7.53 8.38 -19.15
C ALA A 67 -6.28 8.32 -18.26
N GLY A 68 -5.26 9.12 -18.57
CA GLY A 68 -4.04 9.26 -17.77
C GLY A 68 -4.29 9.94 -16.42
N GLY A 69 -5.17 10.93 -16.37
CA GLY A 69 -5.60 11.58 -15.13
C GLY A 69 -6.33 10.62 -14.20
N LEU A 70 -7.34 9.90 -14.71
CA LEU A 70 -8.07 8.89 -13.95
C LEU A 70 -7.14 7.75 -13.51
N LEU A 71 -6.28 7.26 -14.39
CA LEU A 71 -5.28 6.24 -14.05
C LEU A 71 -4.33 6.73 -12.95
N SER A 72 -3.87 7.98 -13.02
CA SER A 72 -3.01 8.59 -11.99
C SER A 72 -3.72 8.66 -10.63
N VAL A 73 -5.00 9.04 -10.62
CA VAL A 73 -5.82 9.05 -9.39
C VAL A 73 -5.93 7.65 -8.81
N VAL A 74 -6.25 6.64 -9.63
CA VAL A 74 -6.36 5.24 -9.19
C VAL A 74 -5.03 4.74 -8.63
N VAL A 75 -3.92 4.95 -9.34
CA VAL A 75 -2.58 4.54 -8.90
C VAL A 75 -2.20 5.23 -7.59
N THR A 76 -2.47 6.53 -7.46
CA THR A 76 -2.19 7.29 -6.24
C THR A 76 -3.03 6.79 -5.07
N PHE A 77 -4.32 6.49 -5.30
CA PHE A 77 -5.19 5.91 -4.28
C PHE A 77 -4.68 4.54 -3.81
N VAL A 78 -4.26 3.67 -4.74
CA VAL A 78 -3.66 2.37 -4.39
C VAL A 78 -2.39 2.56 -3.57
N MET A 79 -1.52 3.51 -3.94
CA MET A 79 -0.31 3.80 -3.15
C MET A 79 -0.63 4.28 -1.73
N ILE A 80 -1.61 5.17 -1.56
CA ILE A 80 -2.08 5.63 -0.25
C ILE A 80 -2.61 4.44 0.57
N PHE A 81 -3.45 3.60 -0.04
CA PHE A 81 -3.97 2.39 0.59
C PHE A 81 -2.84 1.49 1.10
N LEU A 82 -1.86 1.17 0.26
CA LEU A 82 -0.73 0.30 0.63
C LEU A 82 0.10 0.88 1.79
N LEU A 83 0.35 2.19 1.79
CA LEU A 83 1.08 2.85 2.87
C LEU A 83 0.30 2.80 4.18
N LEU A 84 -1.01 3.10 4.16
CA LEU A 84 -1.86 3.03 5.34
C LEU A 84 -1.98 1.58 5.87
N SER A 85 -2.13 0.59 4.99
CA SER A 85 -2.13 -0.82 5.37
C SER A 85 -0.80 -1.26 6.00
N LEU A 86 0.33 -0.74 5.52
CA LEU A 86 1.62 -1.02 6.14
C LEU A 86 1.73 -0.34 7.52
N LEU A 87 1.29 0.91 7.65
CA LEU A 87 1.31 1.64 8.91
C LEU A 87 0.42 0.99 9.97
N SER A 88 -0.70 0.37 9.57
CA SER A 88 -1.60 -0.29 10.52
C SER A 88 -0.96 -1.49 11.22
N PHE A 89 0.07 -2.11 10.62
CA PHE A 89 0.84 -3.22 11.21
C PHE A 89 1.84 -2.74 12.26
N VAL A 90 2.11 -1.44 12.36
CA VAL A 90 3.10 -0.89 13.29
C VAL A 90 2.44 -0.66 14.66
N PRO A 91 2.90 -1.35 15.73
CA PRO A 91 2.38 -1.17 17.08
C PRO A 91 2.96 0.10 17.71
N SER A 92 2.53 1.26 17.22
CA SER A 92 2.96 2.58 17.71
C SER A 92 1.76 3.42 18.12
N ASP A 93 1.73 3.87 19.37
CA ASP A 93 0.61 4.69 19.89
C ASP A 93 0.37 5.95 19.07
N PHE A 94 1.44 6.56 18.56
CA PHE A 94 1.32 7.71 17.66
C PHE A 94 0.54 7.34 16.39
N ILE A 95 0.91 6.25 15.72
CA ILE A 95 0.26 5.80 14.48
C ILE A 95 -1.18 5.34 14.77
N GLN A 96 -1.38 4.55 15.81
CA GLN A 96 -2.70 4.03 16.19
C GLN A 96 -3.66 5.18 16.58
N ASN A 97 -3.16 6.24 17.23
CA ASN A 97 -3.97 7.43 17.52
C ASN A 97 -4.38 8.21 16.25
N GLN A 98 -3.54 8.22 15.21
CA GLN A 98 -3.91 8.81 13.92
C GLN A 98 -5.03 8.01 13.23
N PHE A 99 -5.01 6.67 13.32
CA PHE A 99 -6.12 5.85 12.83
C PHE A 99 -7.40 6.01 13.66
N ARG A 100 -7.28 6.15 14.99
CA ARG A 100 -8.44 6.41 15.87
C ARG A 100 -9.10 7.76 15.58
N SER A 101 -8.31 8.79 15.30
CA SER A 101 -8.81 10.16 15.03
C SER A 101 -9.26 10.37 13.58
N SER A 102 -8.76 9.59 12.62
CA SER A 102 -9.08 9.73 11.20
C SER A 102 -10.05 8.66 10.70
N GLY A 103 -11.33 9.06 10.58
CA GLY A 103 -12.36 8.21 9.96
C GLY A 103 -12.06 7.85 8.50
N LEU A 104 -11.39 8.75 7.75
CA LEU A 104 -11.00 8.52 6.36
C LEU A 104 -9.90 7.48 6.23
N ALA A 105 -8.87 7.53 7.09
CA ALA A 105 -7.78 6.55 7.07
C ALA A 105 -8.29 5.15 7.43
N ARG A 106 -9.18 5.05 8.43
CA ARG A 106 -9.90 3.82 8.77
C ARG A 106 -10.72 3.32 7.60
N TYR A 107 -11.53 4.18 6.99
CA TYR A 107 -12.38 3.81 5.87
C TYR A 107 -11.58 3.24 4.69
N ILE A 108 -10.45 3.86 4.33
CA ILE A 108 -9.60 3.39 3.23
C ILE A 108 -9.07 1.97 3.51
N VAL A 109 -8.58 1.69 4.72
CA VAL A 109 -8.00 0.38 5.05
C VAL A 109 -9.07 -0.70 5.23
N GLU A 110 -10.20 -0.35 5.86
CA GLU A 110 -11.23 -1.29 6.29
C GLU A 110 -12.27 -1.57 5.19
N ASN A 111 -12.68 -0.55 4.43
CA ASN A 111 -13.82 -0.62 3.51
C ASN A 111 -13.41 -0.68 2.02
N THR A 112 -12.17 -1.07 1.71
CA THR A 112 -11.72 -1.29 0.33
C THR A 112 -11.55 -2.79 0.03
N PRO A 113 -12.64 -3.58 0.03
CA PRO A 113 -12.61 -5.05 0.14
C PRO A 113 -11.77 -5.72 -0.95
N ILE A 114 -11.75 -5.19 -2.17
CA ILE A 114 -10.96 -5.77 -3.27
C ILE A 114 -9.45 -5.68 -2.97
N LEU A 115 -8.98 -4.53 -2.48
CA LEU A 115 -7.56 -4.34 -2.19
C LEU A 115 -7.16 -5.02 -0.89
N THR A 116 -8.00 -4.94 0.15
CA THR A 116 -7.77 -5.58 1.45
C THR A 116 -7.63 -7.10 1.30
N ASN A 117 -8.50 -7.76 0.52
CA ASN A 117 -8.39 -9.20 0.27
C ASN A 117 -7.11 -9.59 -0.46
N LYS A 118 -6.67 -8.79 -1.44
CA LYS A 118 -5.42 -9.03 -2.16
C LYS A 118 -4.20 -8.88 -1.26
N ILE A 119 -4.18 -7.87 -0.40
CA ILE A 119 -3.08 -7.66 0.53
C ILE A 119 -3.02 -8.75 1.59
N TYR A 120 -4.15 -9.17 2.11
CA TYR A 120 -4.21 -10.32 3.01
C TYR A 120 -3.62 -11.58 2.36
N ASP A 121 -4.00 -11.88 1.11
CA ASP A 121 -3.42 -13.01 0.36
C ASP A 121 -1.90 -12.86 0.18
N LEU A 122 -1.44 -11.70 -0.30
CA LEU A 122 -0.06 -11.46 -0.69
C LEU A 122 0.90 -11.38 0.49
N TRP A 123 0.49 -10.75 1.59
CA TRP A 123 1.39 -10.42 2.71
C TRP A 123 1.23 -11.37 3.89
N ILE A 124 0.07 -12.01 4.04
CA ILE A 124 -0.23 -12.90 5.18
C ILE A 124 -0.33 -14.33 4.68
N THR A 125 -1.32 -14.67 3.86
CA THR A 125 -1.60 -16.06 3.46
C THR A 125 -0.42 -16.74 2.77
N ARG A 126 0.20 -16.10 1.77
CA ARG A 126 1.31 -16.70 0.99
C ARG A 126 2.65 -16.75 1.73
N VAL A 127 2.76 -15.99 2.81
CA VAL A 127 4.01 -15.80 3.55
C VAL A 127 4.06 -16.72 4.76
N ILE A 128 2.90 -16.94 5.39
CA ILE A 128 2.73 -17.74 6.60
C ILE A 128 2.18 -19.15 6.28
N GLY A 129 1.47 -19.31 5.16
CA GLY A 129 0.85 -20.56 4.71
C GLY A 129 1.80 -21.54 4.03
#